data_AF-A0A3A9CBH6-F1
#
_entry.id   AF-A0A3A9CBH6-F1
#
_cell.length_a   1.000
_cell.length_b   1.000
_cell.length_c   1.000
_cell.angle_alpha   90.00
_cell.angle_beta   90.00
_cell.angle_gamma   90.00
#
_symmetry.space_group_name_H-M   'P 1'
#
loop_
_entity.id
_entity.type
_entity.pdbx_description
1 polymer ?
#
loop_
_entity_poly.entity_id
_entity_poly.type
_entity_poly.pdbx_seq_one_letter_code
_entity_poly.pdbx_strand_id
1 'polypeptide(L)'
;MSKVARAVSVIGGADGPTSVFLIGPGKEKNIFKRMKMEYGNWKYRRRRQAVEKTIKPGMHTVGDTILYIKKQYGAVEAGKADRTCHDHDYNERKLDFKYSLIQRSRPELLGEEKRFESPRDFKDQQAVQEWMHQIDEWREKCLKRVAEIPNDVFPTDYHMLVIERGAQGSLQVETDTVHSIIQVSYSGDKKIMEPIQKDIYLFYGVSKEDIDQKTDRYRSLVTVLCG
;
A
#
# COMPACT_ATOMS: atom_id res chain seq x y z
N MET A 1 -29.89 -25.44 -17.77
CA MET A 1 -29.09 -25.83 -16.58
C MET A 1 -27.93 -24.88 -16.42
N SER A 2 -27.87 -24.22 -15.26
CA SER A 2 -27.02 -23.09 -14.89
C SER A 2 -25.52 -23.41 -14.92
N LYS A 3 -24.73 -22.58 -15.62
CA LYS A 3 -23.30 -22.43 -15.33
C LYS A 3 -23.17 -21.22 -14.41
N VAL A 4 -22.97 -21.51 -13.12
CA VAL A 4 -22.67 -20.50 -12.09
C VAL A 4 -21.41 -19.77 -12.48
N ALA A 5 -21.56 -18.49 -12.80
CA ALA A 5 -20.43 -17.62 -13.03
C ALA A 5 -19.79 -17.26 -11.68
N ARG A 6 -18.46 -17.39 -11.65
CA ARG A 6 -17.67 -17.42 -10.43
C ARG A 6 -17.42 -15.99 -9.93
N ALA A 7 -17.92 -15.68 -8.74
CA ALA A 7 -17.65 -14.41 -8.06
C ALA A 7 -16.14 -14.19 -7.87
N VAL A 8 -15.67 -13.00 -8.23
CA VAL A 8 -14.33 -12.51 -7.95
C VAL A 8 -14.42 -11.65 -6.69
N SER A 9 -13.77 -12.07 -5.60
CA SER A 9 -13.67 -11.25 -4.39
C SER A 9 -12.32 -10.53 -4.38
N VAL A 10 -12.33 -9.20 -4.38
CA VAL A 10 -11.14 -8.39 -4.08
C VAL A 10 -11.01 -8.33 -2.56
N ILE A 11 -10.00 -9.02 -2.00
CA ILE A 11 -9.62 -8.86 -0.60
C ILE A 11 -8.54 -7.79 -0.56
N GLY A 12 -8.89 -6.61 -0.06
CA GLY A 12 -7.92 -5.58 0.35
C GLY A 12 -7.19 -6.05 1.61
N GLY A 13 -6.27 -6.99 1.46
CA GLY A 13 -5.36 -7.39 2.53
C GLY A 13 -4.27 -6.34 2.71
N ALA A 14 -3.81 -6.15 3.94
CA ALA A 14 -2.77 -5.21 4.38
C ALA A 14 -1.35 -5.46 3.77
N ASP A 15 -1.25 -6.12 2.62
CA ASP A 15 -0.01 -6.62 2.02
C ASP A 15 0.25 -5.93 0.67
N GLY A 16 0.64 -4.64 0.72
CA GLY A 16 1.17 -3.89 -0.41
C GLY A 16 0.26 -3.82 -1.67
N PRO A 17 0.75 -3.29 -2.81
CA PRO A 17 -0.07 -3.03 -4.00
C PRO A 17 -0.48 -4.29 -4.78
N THR A 18 -0.39 -5.49 -4.18
CA THR A 18 -0.78 -6.72 -4.86
C THR A 18 -2.28 -6.95 -4.67
N SER A 19 -3.10 -6.41 -5.57
CA SER A 19 -4.49 -6.84 -5.71
C SER A 19 -4.52 -8.32 -6.13
N VAL A 20 -4.84 -9.22 -5.19
CA VAL A 20 -5.06 -10.64 -5.48
C VAL A 20 -6.45 -10.79 -6.08
N PHE A 21 -6.52 -11.00 -7.40
CA PHE A 21 -7.76 -11.40 -8.06
C PHE A 21 -8.06 -12.87 -7.75
N LEU A 22 -8.96 -13.13 -6.79
CA LEU A 22 -9.44 -14.49 -6.52
C LEU A 22 -10.45 -14.88 -7.60
N ILE A 23 -9.99 -15.62 -8.62
CA ILE A 23 -10.85 -16.21 -9.65
C ILE A 23 -11.56 -17.45 -9.08
N GLY A 24 -12.61 -17.24 -8.27
CA GLY A 24 -13.61 -18.26 -7.87
C GLY A 24 -13.12 -19.60 -7.27
N PRO A 25 -14.06 -20.50 -6.91
CA PRO A 25 -13.72 -21.81 -6.37
C PRO A 25 -13.31 -22.74 -7.52
N GLY A 26 -12.03 -22.67 -7.89
CA GLY A 26 -11.39 -23.62 -8.78
C GLY A 26 -9.99 -23.92 -8.26
N LYS A 27 -9.81 -25.04 -7.57
CA LYS A 27 -8.46 -25.54 -7.27
C LYS A 27 -7.72 -25.68 -8.62
N GLU A 28 -6.54 -25.07 -8.73
CA GLU A 28 -5.64 -25.21 -9.88
C GLU A 28 -5.54 -26.69 -10.24
N LYS A 29 -6.04 -27.06 -11.44
CA LYS A 29 -6.18 -28.48 -11.83
C LYS A 29 -4.82 -29.11 -12.11
N ASN A 30 -3.82 -28.30 -12.41
CA ASN A 30 -2.47 -28.79 -12.69
C ASN A 30 -1.69 -29.04 -11.39
N ILE A 31 -1.44 -30.31 -11.11
CA ILE A 31 -0.73 -30.78 -9.90
C ILE A 31 0.68 -30.15 -9.80
N PHE A 32 1.41 -30.00 -10.91
CA PHE A 32 2.74 -29.38 -10.90
C PHE A 32 2.68 -27.90 -10.53
N LYS A 33 1.70 -27.16 -11.06
CA LYS A 33 1.49 -25.76 -10.68
C LYS A 33 1.12 -25.64 -9.21
N ARG A 34 0.28 -26.53 -8.70
CA ARG A 34 -0.09 -26.59 -7.29
C ARG A 34 1.12 -26.89 -6.40
N MET A 35 1.94 -27.88 -6.74
CA MET A 35 3.16 -28.20 -5.99
C MET A 35 4.16 -27.03 -6.00
N LYS A 36 4.35 -26.37 -7.15
CA LYS A 36 5.22 -25.18 -7.25
C LYS A 36 4.71 -24.03 -6.36
N MET A 37 3.40 -23.81 -6.33
CA MET A 37 2.76 -22.81 -5.47
C MET A 37 2.91 -23.17 -3.98
N GLU A 38 2.64 -24.42 -3.61
CA GLU A 38 2.78 -24.90 -2.22
C GLU A 38 4.23 -24.77 -1.73
N TYR A 39 5.21 -25.10 -2.58
CA TYR A 39 6.63 -24.91 -2.29
C TYR A 39 7.00 -23.43 -2.11
N GLY A 40 6.53 -22.55 -3.01
CA GLY A 40 6.73 -21.11 -2.89
C GLY A 40 6.16 -20.56 -1.57
N ASN A 41 4.92 -20.93 -1.25
CA ASN A 41 4.25 -20.53 -0.01
C ASN A 41 4.98 -21.06 1.22
N TRP A 42 5.47 -22.30 1.17
CA TRP A 42 6.26 -22.89 2.26
C TRP A 42 7.59 -22.14 2.46
N LYS A 43 8.30 -21.81 1.38
CA LYS A 43 9.55 -21.04 1.44
C LYS A 43 9.30 -19.65 2.02
N TYR A 44 8.23 -18.98 1.59
CA TYR A 44 7.81 -17.70 2.14
C TYR A 44 7.49 -17.81 3.64
N ARG A 45 6.71 -18.80 4.07
CA ARG A 45 6.40 -19.02 5.50
C ARG A 45 7.66 -19.24 6.34
N ARG A 46 8.62 -20.03 5.85
CA ARG A 46 9.90 -20.24 6.55
C ARG A 46 10.71 -18.95 6.66
N ARG A 47 10.82 -18.18 5.58
CA ARG A 47 11.51 -16.88 5.58
C ARG A 47 10.85 -15.91 6.56
N ARG A 48 9.52 -15.84 6.53
CA ARG A 48 8.72 -15.02 7.44
C ARG A 48 8.98 -15.37 8.90
N GLN A 49 8.90 -16.65 9.26
CA GLN A 49 9.21 -17.10 10.62
C GLN A 49 10.64 -16.76 11.06
N ALA A 50 11.61 -16.79 10.14
CA ALA A 50 12.98 -16.39 10.45
C ALA A 50 13.08 -14.88 10.72
N VAL A 51 12.47 -14.05 9.85
CA VAL A 51 12.41 -12.59 10.02
C VAL A 51 11.75 -12.22 11.34
N GLU A 52 10.59 -12.81 11.64
CA GLU A 52 9.83 -12.52 12.86
C GLU A 52 10.64 -12.79 14.14
N LYS A 53 11.59 -13.75 14.12
CA LYS A 53 12.50 -14.04 15.24
C LYS A 53 13.67 -13.05 15.36
N THR A 54 14.03 -12.39 14.26
CA THR A 54 15.17 -11.44 14.23
C THR A 54 14.78 -10.01 14.58
N ILE A 55 13.49 -9.65 14.43
CA ILE A 55 12.99 -8.31 14.74
C ILE A 55 13.08 -8.07 16.24
N LYS A 56 13.77 -6.97 16.60
CA LYS A 56 13.90 -6.50 17.97
C LYS A 56 13.09 -5.20 18.14
N PRO A 57 12.57 -4.94 19.35
CA PRO A 57 11.93 -3.67 19.63
C PRO A 57 12.96 -2.53 19.53
N GLY A 58 12.55 -1.47 18.86
CA GLY A 58 13.30 -0.26 18.59
C GLY A 58 12.49 0.55 17.60
N MET A 59 11.97 1.70 18.01
CA MET A 59 11.10 2.54 17.20
C MET A 59 11.62 3.96 17.13
N HIS A 60 11.47 4.55 15.95
CA HIS A 60 11.67 5.97 15.71
C HIS A 60 10.36 6.62 15.31
N THR A 61 10.26 7.94 15.48
CA THR A 61 9.09 8.67 14.99
C THR A 61 9.14 8.80 13.46
N VAL A 62 8.02 9.15 12.85
CA VAL A 62 8.00 9.48 11.43
C VAL A 62 8.92 10.68 11.15
N GLY A 63 8.91 11.70 12.02
CA GLY A 63 9.78 12.87 11.90
C GLY A 63 11.27 12.50 11.90
N ASP A 64 11.70 11.65 12.85
CA ASP A 64 13.08 11.13 12.88
C ASP A 64 13.43 10.37 11.60
N THR A 65 12.48 9.61 11.07
CA THR A 65 12.67 8.82 9.85
C THR A 65 12.79 9.73 8.63
N ILE A 66 11.97 10.79 8.53
CA ILE A 66 12.10 11.81 7.47
C ILE A 66 13.50 12.45 7.51
N LEU A 67 13.97 12.84 8.70
CA LEU A 67 15.30 13.43 8.88
C LEU A 67 16.40 12.44 8.48
N TYR A 68 16.27 11.18 8.88
CA TYR A 68 17.17 10.10 8.52
C TYR A 68 17.26 9.91 7.00
N ILE A 69 16.11 9.80 6.32
CA ILE A 69 16.03 9.60 4.87
C ILE A 69 16.69 10.78 4.14
N LYS A 70 16.39 12.02 4.55
CA LYS A 70 17.00 13.23 3.97
C LYS A 70 18.52 13.22 4.14
N LYS A 71 19.01 12.91 5.34
CA LYS A 71 20.45 12.91 5.66
C LYS A 71 21.21 11.76 4.97
N GLN A 72 20.66 10.55 5.02
CA GLN A 72 21.34 9.34 4.57
C GLN A 72 21.26 9.16 3.05
N TYR A 73 20.12 9.52 2.46
CA TYR A 73 19.82 9.23 1.06
C TYR A 73 19.67 10.48 0.19
N GLY A 74 19.84 11.67 0.76
CA GLY A 74 19.72 12.93 0.01
C GLY A 74 18.31 13.17 -0.53
N ALA A 75 17.29 12.65 0.17
CA ALA A 75 15.91 12.74 -0.30
C ALA A 75 15.42 14.19 -0.32
N VAL A 76 14.60 14.51 -1.33
CA VAL A 76 13.99 15.82 -1.52
C VAL A 76 12.49 15.73 -1.27
N GLU A 77 11.91 16.75 -0.64
CA GLU A 77 10.46 16.84 -0.47
C GLU A 77 9.80 17.23 -1.80
N ALA A 78 8.85 16.43 -2.28
CA ALA A 78 8.02 16.78 -3.43
C ALA A 78 7.01 17.89 -3.08
N GLY A 79 6.59 18.69 -4.06
CA GLY A 79 5.66 19.80 -3.87
C GLY A 79 6.27 21.06 -3.21
N LYS A 80 7.56 21.03 -2.84
CA LYS A 80 8.31 22.21 -2.34
C LYS A 80 9.50 22.61 -3.22
N ALA A 81 9.81 21.84 -4.25
CA ALA A 81 10.96 22.07 -5.12
C ALA A 81 10.52 22.24 -6.58
N ASP A 82 10.82 23.41 -7.13
CA ASP A 82 10.38 23.95 -8.43
C ASP A 82 10.70 23.09 -9.69
N ARG A 83 11.33 21.89 -9.62
CA ARG A 83 11.93 21.25 -10.82
C ARG A 83 12.09 19.73 -10.81
N THR A 84 11.07 18.93 -10.51
CA THR A 84 11.08 17.52 -10.93
C THR A 84 9.72 17.08 -11.47
N CYS A 85 9.76 16.11 -12.39
CA CYS A 85 8.62 15.46 -13.06
C CYS A 85 7.60 14.76 -12.12
N HIS A 86 7.70 15.00 -10.82
CA HIS A 86 6.90 14.38 -9.76
C HIS A 86 5.91 15.36 -9.10
N ASP A 87 5.90 16.64 -9.51
CA ASP A 87 5.07 17.69 -8.91
C ASP A 87 3.60 17.65 -9.38
N HIS A 88 3.32 17.17 -10.59
CA HIS A 88 1.95 17.10 -11.12
C HIS A 88 1.03 16.16 -10.30
N ASP A 89 1.60 15.28 -9.48
CA ASP A 89 0.88 14.24 -8.73
C ASP A 89 0.79 14.58 -7.21
N TYR A 90 1.58 15.51 -6.65
CA TYR A 90 1.67 15.65 -5.18
C TYR A 90 0.31 15.89 -4.48
N ASN A 91 -0.51 16.80 -5.01
CA ASN A 91 -1.83 17.08 -4.42
C ASN A 91 -2.83 15.94 -4.63
N GLU A 92 -2.77 15.26 -5.77
CA GLU A 92 -3.61 14.09 -6.05
C GLU A 92 -3.23 12.94 -5.12
N ARG A 93 -1.95 12.63 -4.98
CA ARG A 93 -1.45 11.64 -4.01
C ARG A 93 -1.80 11.99 -2.58
N LYS A 94 -1.65 13.27 -2.19
CA LYS A 94 -2.06 13.73 -0.86
C LYS A 94 -3.55 13.48 -0.62
N LEU A 95 -4.39 13.78 -1.61
CA LEU A 95 -5.83 13.57 -1.52
C LEU A 95 -6.19 12.09 -1.43
N ASP A 96 -5.57 11.26 -2.28
CA ASP A 96 -5.74 9.81 -2.30
C ASP A 96 -5.26 9.16 -1.00
N PHE A 97 -4.14 9.64 -0.46
CA PHE A 97 -3.61 9.20 0.82
C PHE A 97 -4.59 9.49 1.95
N LYS A 98 -5.11 10.73 2.03
CA LYS A 98 -6.14 11.13 2.99
C LYS A 98 -7.43 10.31 2.81
N TYR A 99 -7.87 10.08 1.58
CA TYR A 99 -9.02 9.22 1.29
C TYR A 99 -8.82 7.80 1.85
N SER A 100 -7.65 7.21 1.62
CA SER A 100 -7.32 5.86 2.12
C SER A 100 -7.32 5.77 3.66
N LEU A 101 -6.84 6.82 4.33
CA LEU A 101 -6.84 6.94 5.78
C LEU A 101 -8.27 7.01 6.33
N ILE A 102 -9.09 7.88 5.73
CA ILE A 102 -10.49 8.06 6.13
C ILE A 102 -11.26 6.77 5.91
N GLN A 103 -11.10 6.11 4.76
CA GLN A 103 -11.80 4.85 4.46
C GLN A 103 -11.52 3.76 5.52
N ARG A 104 -10.31 3.73 6.08
CA ARG A 104 -9.90 2.73 7.08
C ARG A 104 -10.34 3.08 8.50
N SER A 105 -10.29 4.36 8.86
CA SER A 105 -10.44 4.80 10.25
C SER A 105 -11.78 5.45 10.56
N ARG A 106 -12.35 6.18 9.59
CA ARG A 106 -13.56 7.01 9.73
C ARG A 106 -14.39 7.01 8.44
N PRO A 107 -14.83 5.83 7.94
CA PRO A 107 -15.54 5.73 6.67
C PRO A 107 -16.85 6.54 6.64
N GLU A 108 -17.43 6.85 7.80
CA GLU A 108 -18.63 7.70 7.91
C GLU A 108 -18.45 9.09 7.31
N LEU A 109 -17.21 9.60 7.23
CA LEU A 109 -16.91 10.88 6.61
C LEU A 109 -17.01 10.85 5.07
N LEU A 110 -17.00 9.66 4.48
CA LEU A 110 -17.17 9.47 3.03
C LEU A 110 -18.66 9.37 2.63
N GLY A 111 -19.59 9.34 3.59
CA GLY A 111 -21.01 9.12 3.39
C GLY A 111 -21.40 7.64 3.42
N GLU A 112 -22.59 7.33 2.90
CA GLU A 112 -23.13 5.96 2.89
C GLU A 112 -22.26 4.99 2.08
N GLU A 113 -21.94 3.82 2.65
CA GLU A 113 -21.22 2.77 1.95
C GLU A 113 -22.04 2.28 0.75
N LYS A 114 -21.50 2.48 -0.46
CA LYS A 114 -22.11 1.98 -1.68
C LYS A 114 -21.44 0.67 -2.10
N ARG A 115 -22.22 -0.41 -2.17
CA ARG A 115 -21.78 -1.69 -2.72
C ARG A 115 -22.17 -1.79 -4.20
N PHE A 116 -21.21 -2.12 -5.03
CA PHE A 116 -21.40 -2.36 -6.46
C PHE A 116 -21.48 -3.86 -6.71
N GLU A 117 -22.54 -4.31 -7.36
CA GLU A 117 -22.65 -5.71 -7.78
C GLU A 117 -21.62 -5.99 -8.86
N SER A 118 -20.76 -6.98 -8.64
CA SER A 118 -19.80 -7.43 -9.63
C SER A 118 -20.52 -7.98 -10.87
N PRO A 119 -19.97 -7.82 -12.08
CA PRO A 119 -20.52 -8.42 -13.29
C PRO A 119 -20.70 -9.93 -13.10
N ARG A 120 -21.81 -10.46 -13.61
CA ARG A 120 -22.06 -11.90 -13.59
C ARG A 120 -20.99 -12.62 -14.40
N ASP A 121 -20.68 -12.13 -15.60
CA ASP A 121 -19.60 -12.66 -16.44
C ASP A 121 -18.52 -11.60 -16.67
N PHE A 122 -17.31 -11.87 -16.19
CA PHE A 122 -16.14 -11.00 -16.41
C PHE A 122 -15.58 -11.07 -17.84
N LYS A 123 -16.12 -11.95 -18.70
CA LYS A 123 -15.82 -11.95 -20.13
C LYS A 123 -16.69 -10.95 -20.90
N ASP A 124 -17.78 -10.51 -20.31
CA ASP A 124 -18.59 -9.44 -20.87
C ASP A 124 -17.89 -8.11 -20.61
N GLN A 125 -17.18 -7.64 -21.64
CA GLN A 125 -16.40 -6.41 -21.54
C GLN A 125 -17.29 -5.19 -21.28
N GLN A 126 -18.52 -5.15 -21.80
CA GLN A 126 -19.42 -4.02 -21.56
C GLN A 126 -19.88 -4.00 -20.11
N ALA A 127 -20.32 -5.14 -19.57
CA ALA A 127 -20.72 -5.23 -18.17
C ALA A 127 -19.56 -4.89 -17.20
N VAL A 128 -18.33 -5.31 -17.54
CA VAL A 128 -17.12 -4.96 -16.76
C VAL A 128 -16.83 -3.46 -16.84
N GLN A 129 -16.92 -2.85 -18.02
CA GLN A 129 -16.70 -1.42 -18.21
C GLN A 129 -17.74 -0.58 -17.45
N GLU A 130 -19.02 -0.93 -17.52
CA GLU A 130 -20.09 -0.26 -16.77
C GLU A 130 -19.87 -0.37 -15.25
N TRP A 131 -19.47 -1.54 -14.77
CA TRP A 131 -19.16 -1.75 -13.36
C TRP A 131 -17.96 -0.92 -12.89
N MET A 132 -16.87 -0.89 -13.67
CA MET A 132 -15.71 -0.05 -13.38
C MET A 132 -16.09 1.43 -13.37
N HIS A 133 -16.88 1.87 -14.35
CA HIS A 133 -17.34 3.26 -14.42
C HIS A 133 -18.14 3.67 -13.18
N GLN A 134 -19.05 2.82 -12.69
CA GLN A 134 -19.80 3.08 -11.47
C GLN A 134 -18.91 3.21 -10.23
N ILE A 135 -17.85 2.40 -10.15
CA ILE A 135 -16.85 2.46 -9.07
C ILE A 135 -16.06 3.78 -9.16
N ASP A 136 -15.62 4.16 -10.36
CA ASP A 136 -14.85 5.37 -10.59
C ASP A 136 -15.67 6.63 -10.28
N GLU A 137 -16.92 6.71 -10.74
CA GLU A 137 -17.83 7.82 -10.42
C GLU A 137 -18.04 7.98 -8.90
N TRP A 138 -18.14 6.85 -8.19
CA TRP A 138 -18.27 6.86 -6.74
C TRP A 138 -16.99 7.29 -6.05
N ARG A 139 -15.84 6.79 -6.51
CA ARG A 139 -14.52 7.20 -6.03
C ARG A 139 -14.34 8.70 -6.19
N GLU A 140 -14.69 9.26 -7.35
CA GLU A 140 -14.63 10.71 -7.60
C GLU A 140 -15.52 11.51 -6.65
N LYS A 141 -16.74 11.03 -6.37
CA LYS A 141 -17.63 11.66 -5.38
C LYS A 141 -17.02 11.65 -3.98
N CYS A 142 -16.42 10.53 -3.58
CA CYS A 142 -15.72 10.43 -2.31
C CYS A 142 -14.51 11.38 -2.24
N LEU A 143 -13.71 11.47 -3.30
CA LEU A 143 -12.56 12.37 -3.34
C LEU A 143 -12.96 13.84 -3.23
N LYS A 144 -14.07 14.24 -3.88
CA LYS A 144 -14.65 15.59 -3.72
C LYS A 144 -15.02 15.87 -2.27
N ARG A 145 -15.67 14.90 -1.58
CA ARG A 145 -15.95 15.02 -0.14
C ARG A 145 -14.68 15.14 0.69
N VAL A 146 -13.66 14.31 0.41
CA VAL A 146 -12.38 14.35 1.15
C VAL A 146 -11.66 15.69 1.01
N ALA A 147 -11.73 16.30 -0.18
CA ALA A 147 -11.16 17.62 -0.42
C ALA A 147 -11.84 18.71 0.43
N GLU A 148 -13.13 18.57 0.73
CA GLU A 148 -13.91 19.48 1.56
C GLU A 148 -13.74 19.22 3.07
N ILE A 149 -13.24 18.05 3.49
CA ILE A 149 -13.06 17.72 4.92
C ILE A 149 -11.97 18.61 5.53
N PRO A 150 -12.33 19.45 6.52
CA PRO A 150 -11.35 20.30 7.20
C PRO A 150 -10.28 19.52 7.96
N ASN A 151 -9.08 20.10 8.11
CA ASN A 151 -7.95 19.43 8.78
C ASN A 151 -8.15 19.34 10.30
N ASP A 152 -9.00 20.16 10.92
CA ASP A 152 -9.40 20.03 12.32
C ASP A 152 -10.36 18.83 12.52
N VAL A 153 -11.14 18.47 11.51
CA VAL A 153 -12.03 17.29 11.55
C VAL A 153 -11.26 15.99 11.32
N PHE A 154 -10.32 16.01 10.37
CA PHE A 154 -9.43 14.88 10.08
C PHE A 154 -8.00 15.39 9.86
N PRO A 155 -7.20 15.50 10.94
CA PRO A 155 -5.85 16.04 10.86
C PRO A 155 -4.91 15.14 10.08
N THR A 156 -4.21 15.73 9.11
CA THR A 156 -3.17 15.08 8.33
C THR A 156 -1.96 15.99 8.22
N ASP A 157 -0.78 15.39 8.16
CA ASP A 157 0.50 16.05 7.92
C ASP A 157 1.29 15.20 6.93
N TYR A 158 0.87 15.31 5.67
CA TYR A 158 1.34 14.48 4.57
C TYR A 158 2.70 14.96 4.04
N HIS A 159 3.60 14.01 3.87
CA HIS A 159 4.93 14.20 3.30
C HIS A 159 5.17 13.20 2.18
N MET A 160 5.87 13.66 1.14
CA MET A 160 6.34 12.81 0.05
C MET A 160 7.81 13.11 -0.20
N LEU A 161 8.67 12.14 0.07
CA LEU A 161 10.11 12.24 -0.16
C LEU A 161 10.49 11.44 -1.41
N VAL A 162 11.32 12.02 -2.26
CA VAL A 162 11.85 11.36 -3.45
C VAL A 162 13.36 11.15 -3.29
N ILE A 163 13.81 9.92 -3.49
CA ILE A 163 15.22 9.54 -3.59
C ILE A 163 15.52 9.19 -5.04
N GLU A 164 16.32 10.01 -5.71
CA GLU A 164 16.74 9.76 -7.08
C GLU A 164 18.06 8.97 -7.13
N ARG A 165 18.12 7.94 -7.98
CA ARG A 165 19.35 7.17 -8.28
C ARG A 165 19.72 7.24 -9.77
N GLY A 166 19.23 8.27 -10.47
CA GLY A 166 19.47 8.47 -11.89
C GLY A 166 18.95 7.28 -12.70
N ALA A 167 19.78 6.73 -13.61
CA ALA A 167 19.40 5.61 -14.47
C ALA A 167 19.06 4.31 -13.70
N GLN A 168 19.41 4.23 -12.42
CA GLN A 168 19.12 3.05 -11.60
C GLN A 168 17.68 3.03 -11.07
N GLY A 169 16.97 4.16 -11.09
CA GLY A 169 15.60 4.27 -10.61
C GLY A 169 15.42 5.32 -9.52
N SER A 170 14.25 5.29 -8.88
CA SER A 170 13.86 6.23 -7.83
C SER A 170 13.03 5.54 -6.76
N LEU A 171 13.07 6.07 -5.53
CA LEU A 171 12.17 5.69 -4.45
C LEU A 171 11.29 6.88 -4.06
N GLN A 172 10.03 6.59 -3.72
CA GLN A 172 9.11 7.54 -3.13
C GLN A 172 8.72 7.04 -1.74
N VAL A 173 8.79 7.94 -0.75
CA VAL A 173 8.37 7.68 0.62
C VAL A 173 7.19 8.59 0.93
N GLU A 174 6.00 8.00 1.04
CA GLU A 174 4.77 8.68 1.41
C GLU A 174 4.48 8.41 2.87
N THR A 175 4.23 9.47 3.63
CA THR A 175 4.08 9.37 5.07
C THR A 175 3.18 10.45 5.64
N ASP A 176 2.63 10.18 6.82
CA ASP A 176 1.84 11.12 7.59
C ASP A 176 2.27 11.06 9.06
N THR A 177 2.66 12.21 9.61
CA THR A 177 3.23 12.29 10.97
C THR A 177 2.16 12.12 12.05
N VAL A 178 0.91 12.52 11.78
CA VAL A 178 -0.23 12.39 12.71
C VAL A 178 -0.63 10.92 12.86
N HIS A 179 -0.73 10.21 11.75
CA HIS A 179 -1.18 8.82 11.70
C HIS A 179 -0.03 7.80 11.80
N SER A 180 1.23 8.26 11.88
CA SER A 180 2.41 7.40 12.03
C SER A 180 2.52 6.30 10.95
N ILE A 181 2.22 6.65 9.70
CA ILE A 181 2.26 5.73 8.56
C ILE A 181 3.48 6.02 7.71
N ILE A 182 4.23 4.98 7.30
CA ILE A 182 5.27 5.07 6.26
C ILE A 182 4.95 4.06 5.17
N GLN A 183 4.97 4.52 3.92
CA GLN A 183 4.87 3.71 2.72
C GLN A 183 6.05 4.06 1.82
N VAL A 184 6.72 3.04 1.29
CA VAL A 184 7.87 3.21 0.40
C VAL A 184 7.58 2.44 -0.88
N SER A 185 7.58 3.14 -1.99
CA SER A 185 7.50 2.59 -3.34
C SER A 185 8.80 2.89 -4.08
N TYR A 186 9.09 2.12 -5.12
CA TYR A 186 10.25 2.37 -5.96
C TYR A 186 10.05 1.86 -7.39
N SER A 187 10.85 2.41 -8.30
CA SER A 187 11.00 1.94 -9.68
C SER A 187 12.49 1.69 -9.98
N GLY A 188 12.77 0.91 -11.02
CA GLY A 188 14.15 0.64 -11.46
C GLY A 188 14.78 -0.63 -10.88
N ASP A 189 16.10 -0.61 -10.66
CA ASP A 189 16.88 -1.78 -10.26
C ASP A 189 16.57 -2.20 -8.81
N LYS A 190 15.81 -3.28 -8.70
CA LYS A 190 15.44 -3.95 -7.47
C LYS A 190 16.63 -4.20 -6.52
N LYS A 191 17.81 -4.55 -7.03
CA LYS A 191 18.99 -4.85 -6.20
C LYS A 191 19.53 -3.63 -5.48
N ILE A 192 19.23 -2.44 -5.98
CA ILE A 192 19.65 -1.15 -5.41
C ILE A 192 18.53 -0.57 -4.54
N MET A 193 17.28 -0.70 -4.98
CA MET A 193 16.12 -0.13 -4.27
C MET A 193 15.73 -0.92 -3.02
N GLU A 194 15.72 -2.25 -3.06
CA GLU A 194 15.28 -3.06 -1.91
C GLU A 194 16.12 -2.86 -0.65
N PRO A 195 17.47 -2.78 -0.71
CA PRO A 195 18.28 -2.49 0.47
C PRO A 195 17.90 -1.15 1.12
N ILE A 196 17.67 -0.10 0.31
CA ILE A 196 17.26 1.22 0.78
C ILE A 196 15.88 1.14 1.45
N GLN A 197 14.92 0.48 0.80
CA GLN A 197 13.58 0.28 1.38
C GLN A 197 13.66 -0.45 2.73
N LYS A 198 14.40 -1.57 2.79
CA LYS A 198 14.55 -2.36 4.03
C LYS A 198 15.19 -1.56 5.14
N ASP A 199 16.22 -0.79 4.81
CA ASP A 199 16.91 0.07 5.77
C ASP A 199 15.99 1.17 6.33
N ILE A 200 15.16 1.81 5.49
CA ILE A 200 14.16 2.78 5.95
C ILE A 200 13.17 2.15 6.94
N TYR A 201 12.63 0.97 6.63
CA TYR A 201 11.70 0.28 7.53
C TYR A 201 12.38 -0.22 8.81
N LEU A 202 13.64 -0.65 8.73
CA LEU A 202 14.43 -1.05 9.91
C LEU A 202 14.73 0.15 10.81
N PHE A 203 15.05 1.31 10.23
CA PHE A 203 15.25 2.55 10.97
C PHE A 203 13.95 3.03 11.60
N TYR A 204 12.84 3.05 10.85
CA TYR A 204 11.54 3.38 11.44
C TYR A 204 11.23 2.41 12.60
N GLY A 205 11.47 1.12 12.37
CA GLY A 205 11.43 0.10 13.40
C GLY A 205 10.03 -0.14 13.95
N VAL A 206 9.95 -0.88 15.06
CA VAL A 206 8.71 -1.31 15.71
C VAL A 206 8.86 -1.25 17.23
N SER A 207 7.82 -0.87 17.94
CA SER A 207 7.77 -0.95 19.40
C SER A 207 7.59 -2.41 19.85
N LYS A 208 7.73 -2.65 21.15
CA LYS A 208 7.36 -3.95 21.73
C LYS A 208 5.85 -4.22 21.56
N GLU A 209 5.03 -3.20 21.75
CA GLU A 209 3.58 -3.29 21.57
C GLU A 209 3.19 -3.67 20.13
N ASP A 210 3.88 -3.09 19.13
CA ASP A 210 3.67 -3.43 17.72
C ASP A 210 3.92 -4.92 17.44
N ILE A 211 4.99 -5.48 18.04
CA ILE A 211 5.36 -6.89 17.90
C ILE A 211 4.33 -7.80 18.57
N ASP A 212 3.87 -7.42 19.78
CA ASP A 212 2.94 -8.18 20.60
C ASP A 212 1.52 -8.18 19.97
N GLN A 213 1.05 -7.02 19.52
CA GLN A 213 -0.28 -6.84 18.91
C GLN A 213 -0.32 -7.12 17.40
N LYS A 214 0.85 -7.33 16.77
CA LYS A 214 0.96 -7.53 15.31
C LYS A 214 0.32 -6.39 14.52
N THR A 215 0.62 -5.16 14.92
CA THR A 215 0.10 -3.93 14.27
C THR A 215 0.50 -3.85 12.80
N ASP A 216 -0.14 -2.95 12.04
CA ASP A 216 0.21 -2.74 10.63
C ASP A 216 1.67 -2.31 10.46
N ARG A 217 2.21 -1.52 11.39
CA ARG A 217 3.64 -1.17 11.42
C ARG A 217 4.54 -2.40 11.47
N TYR A 218 4.22 -3.36 12.34
CA TYR A 218 4.93 -4.64 12.41
C TYR A 218 4.75 -5.49 11.15
N ARG A 219 3.52 -5.60 10.64
CA ARG A 219 3.22 -6.38 9.44
C ARG A 219 3.98 -5.84 8.23
N SER A 220 4.00 -4.53 8.03
CA SER A 220 4.74 -3.88 6.96
C SER A 220 6.25 -4.16 7.05
N LEU A 221 6.86 -4.04 8.23
CA LEU A 221 8.28 -4.38 8.42
C LEU A 221 8.56 -5.84 8.04
N VAL A 222 7.76 -6.78 8.53
CA VAL A 222 7.93 -8.21 8.22
C VAL A 222 7.79 -8.45 6.71
N THR A 223 6.80 -7.86 6.06
CA THR A 223 6.56 -8.02 4.61
C THR A 223 7.75 -7.48 3.80
N VAL A 224 8.26 -6.30 4.15
CA VAL A 224 9.43 -5.69 3.48
C VAL A 224 10.69 -6.54 3.62
N LEU A 225 10.94 -7.10 4.80
CA LEU A 225 12.09 -7.99 5.03
C LEU A 225 11.93 -9.36 4.34
N CYS A 226 10.69 -9.77 4.04
CA CYS A 226 10.38 -11.01 3.32
C CYS A 226 10.43 -10.89 1.79
N GLY A 227 10.44 -9.68 1.23
CA GLY A 227 10.70 -9.41 -0.20
C GLY A 227 12.12 -9.78 -0.58
#